data_AF-A0A3Q3MRA8-F1
#
_entry.id   AF-A0A3Q3MRA8-F1
#
_cell.length_a   1.000
_cell.length_b   1.000
_cell.length_c   1.000
_cell.angle_alpha   90.00
_cell.angle_beta   90.00
_cell.angle_gamma   90.00
#
_symmetry.space_group_name_H-M   'P 1'
#
loop_
_entity.id
_entity.type
_entity.pdbx_description
1 polymer ?
#
loop_
_entity_poly.entity_id
_entity_poly.type
_entity_poly.pdbx_seq_one_letter_code
_entity_poly.pdbx_strand_id
1 'polypeptide(L)'
;MAATETVNNVPTDVESIVNRWVVDYYMFVAVEFFKNARYEDFCAIRDVLNSALLLPLDSTDVMPAKIRVLQFLSRINDGENLGEININAFINNTQCYVT
;
A
#
# COMPACT_ATOMS: atom_id res chain seq x y z
N MET A 1 -30.52 26.01 -23.11
CA MET A 1 -30.09 24.67 -22.67
C MET A 1 -28.63 24.81 -22.26
N ALA A 2 -28.37 24.98 -20.95
CA ALA A 2 -27.01 25.11 -20.44
C ALA A 2 -26.34 23.73 -20.50
N ALA A 3 -25.20 23.64 -21.19
CA ALA A 3 -24.38 22.44 -21.19
C ALA A 3 -23.77 22.27 -19.80
N THR A 4 -24.12 21.19 -19.11
CA THR A 4 -23.48 20.80 -17.86
C THR A 4 -22.06 20.34 -18.19
N GLU A 5 -21.07 21.17 -17.85
CA GLU A 5 -19.66 20.77 -17.83
C GLU A 5 -19.51 19.63 -16.81
N THR A 6 -19.30 18.42 -17.31
CA THR A 6 -18.86 17.29 -16.50
C THR A 6 -17.42 17.57 -16.11
N VAL A 7 -17.22 18.11 -14.90
CA VAL A 7 -15.90 18.19 -14.26
C VAL A 7 -15.42 16.75 -14.10
N ASN A 8 -14.62 16.30 -15.06
CA ASN A 8 -13.95 15.02 -14.99
C ASN A 8 -12.94 15.12 -13.84
N ASN A 9 -13.25 14.49 -12.72
CA ASN A 9 -12.38 14.36 -11.54
C ASN A 9 -11.17 13.47 -11.88
N VAL A 10 -10.32 13.89 -12.80
CA VAL A 10 -8.99 13.33 -12.95
C VAL A 10 -8.27 13.63 -11.63
N PRO A 11 -7.75 12.63 -10.90
CA PRO A 11 -6.92 12.88 -9.72
C PRO A 11 -5.88 13.93 -10.11
N THR A 12 -5.83 15.03 -9.37
CA THR A 12 -4.83 16.06 -9.67
C THR A 12 -3.46 15.41 -9.54
N ASP A 13 -2.55 15.71 -10.46
CA ASP A 13 -1.15 15.23 -10.45
C ASP A 13 -0.51 15.35 -9.05
N VAL A 14 -0.92 16.36 -8.28
CA VAL A 14 -0.51 16.58 -6.90
C VAL A 14 -0.96 15.46 -5.95
N GLU A 15 -2.20 14.97 -6.05
CA GLU A 15 -2.74 13.93 -5.17
C GLU A 15 -1.96 12.62 -5.33
N SER A 16 -1.70 12.20 -6.57
CA SER A 16 -0.96 10.95 -6.85
C SER A 16 0.50 11.03 -6.38
N ILE A 17 1.12 12.21 -6.48
CA ILE A 17 2.47 12.46 -5.95
C ILE A 17 2.49 12.39 -4.43
N VAL A 18 1.54 13.04 -3.75
CA VAL A 18 1.45 13.03 -2.29
C VAL A 18 1.15 11.63 -1.77
N ASN A 19 0.23 10.90 -2.41
CA ASN A 19 -0.08 9.51 -2.07
C ASN A 19 1.15 8.62 -2.21
N ARG A 20 1.95 8.78 -3.27
CA ARG A 20 3.26 8.09 -3.37
C ARG A 20 4.16 8.41 -2.19
N TRP A 21 4.32 9.68 -1.82
CA TRP A 21 5.19 10.06 -0.70
C TRP A 21 4.73 9.47 0.62
N VAL A 22 3.41 9.43 0.85
CA VAL A 22 2.80 8.81 2.02
C VAL A 22 3.11 7.32 2.06
N VAL A 23 2.94 6.61 0.93
CA VAL A 23 3.30 5.18 0.82
C VAL A 23 4.78 4.97 1.09
N ASP A 24 5.66 5.76 0.47
CA ASP A 24 7.11 5.63 0.64
C ASP A 24 7.55 5.85 2.09
N TYR A 25 6.97 6.86 2.75
CA TYR A 25 7.22 7.14 4.16
C TYR A 25 6.77 5.98 5.06
N TYR A 26 5.53 5.52 4.92
CA TYR A 26 5.03 4.43 5.76
C TYR A 26 5.70 3.10 5.48
N MET A 27 6.17 2.88 4.26
CA MET A 27 6.99 1.72 3.91
C MET A 27 8.32 1.72 4.68
N PHE A 28 8.98 2.88 4.77
CA PHE A 28 10.18 3.05 5.60
C PHE A 28 9.87 2.80 7.08
N VAL A 29 8.80 3.40 7.61
CA VAL A 29 8.38 3.23 9.01
C VAL A 29 8.06 1.77 9.33
N ALA A 30 7.38 1.06 8.44
CA ALA A 30 7.08 -0.37 8.62
C ALA A 30 8.36 -1.20 8.77
N VAL A 31 9.37 -0.97 7.92
CA VAL A 31 10.66 -1.65 8.01
C VAL A 31 11.36 -1.33 9.33
N GLU A 32 11.32 -0.08 9.78
CA GLU A 32 11.90 0.31 11.08
C GLU A 32 11.19 -0.37 12.26
N PHE A 33 9.86 -0.43 12.28
CA PHE A 33 9.12 -1.15 13.33
C PHE A 33 9.44 -2.64 13.32
N PHE A 34 9.50 -3.26 12.15
CA PHE A 34 9.86 -4.67 12.03
C PHE A 34 11.28 -4.94 12.57
N LYS A 35 12.27 -4.12 12.19
CA LYS A 35 13.66 -4.23 12.68
C LYS A 35 13.79 -4.08 14.19
N ASN A 36 12.94 -3.23 14.79
CA ASN A 36 12.95 -2.97 16.22
C ASN A 36 11.98 -3.90 17.00
N ALA A 37 11.51 -4.98 16.39
CA ALA A 37 10.57 -5.94 16.98
C ALA A 37 9.26 -5.31 17.52
N ARG A 38 8.85 -4.16 16.98
CA ARG A 38 7.60 -3.47 17.29
C ARG A 38 6.47 -3.99 16.38
N TYR A 39 6.10 -5.25 16.58
CA TYR A 39 5.21 -5.98 15.66
C TYR A 39 3.76 -5.47 15.66
N GLU A 40 3.25 -5.02 16.80
CA GLU A 40 1.90 -4.40 16.88
C GLU A 40 1.84 -3.11 16.04
N ASP A 41 2.85 -2.25 16.17
CA ASP A 41 2.94 -1.01 15.38
C ASP A 41 3.18 -1.30 13.89
N PHE A 42 3.99 -2.33 13.59
CA PHE A 42 4.17 -2.81 12.21
C PHE A 42 2.83 -3.22 11.60
N CYS A 43 1.99 -3.98 12.32
CA CYS A 43 0.67 -4.37 11.86
C CYS A 43 -0.24 -3.15 11.63
N ALA A 44 -0.25 -2.18 12.55
CA ALA A 44 -1.03 -0.95 12.38
C ALA A 44 -0.61 -0.17 11.12
N ILE A 45 0.70 -0.02 10.88
CA ILE A 45 1.20 0.65 9.67
C ILE A 45 0.93 -0.15 8.40
N ARG A 46 1.01 -1.48 8.46
CA ARG A 46 0.64 -2.36 7.33
C ARG A 46 -0.81 -2.12 6.89
N ASP A 47 -1.73 -1.94 7.84
CA ASP A 47 -3.13 -1.70 7.52
C ASP A 47 -3.36 -0.30 6.91
N VAL A 48 -2.59 0.71 7.36
CA VAL A 48 -2.54 2.03 6.71
C VAL A 48 -2.02 1.90 5.28
N LEU A 49 -0.92 1.17 5.06
CA LEU A 49 -0.34 0.94 3.74
C LEU A 49 -1.31 0.20 2.81
N ASN A 50 -2.00 -0.83 3.29
CA ASN A 50 -3.02 -1.55 2.51
C ASN A 50 -4.12 -0.60 2.02
N SER A 51 -4.51 0.36 2.84
CA SER A 51 -5.51 1.37 2.47
C SER A 51 -4.94 2.40 1.49
N ALA A 52 -3.72 2.88 1.74
CA ALA A 52 -3.06 3.89 0.91
C ALA A 52 -2.74 3.38 -0.51
N LEU A 53 -2.43 2.09 -0.67
CA LEU A 53 -2.16 1.46 -1.97
C LEU A 53 -3.41 1.33 -2.87
N LEU A 54 -4.62 1.57 -2.34
CA LEU A 54 -5.85 1.61 -3.12
C LEU A 54 -6.14 3.00 -3.72
N LEU A 55 -5.38 4.02 -3.32
CA LEU A 55 -5.54 5.38 -3.79
C LEU A 55 -4.81 5.60 -5.14
N PRO A 56 -5.19 6.60 -5.94
CA PRO A 56 -4.41 7.00 -7.11
C PRO A 56 -2.98 7.33 -6.69
N LEU A 57 -2.00 6.69 -7.31
CA LEU A 57 -0.59 6.81 -6.95
C LEU A 57 0.27 6.91 -8.20
N ASP A 58 1.26 7.81 -8.16
CA ASP A 58 2.25 7.94 -9.23
C ASP A 58 3.29 6.82 -9.10
N SER A 59 2.96 5.64 -9.65
CA SER A 59 3.76 4.42 -9.45
C SER A 59 5.17 4.59 -10.01
N THR A 60 6.17 4.26 -9.20
CA THR A 60 7.58 4.20 -9.62
C THR A 60 7.97 2.78 -10.01
N ASP A 61 9.05 2.64 -10.76
CA ASP A 61 9.66 1.36 -11.13
C ASP A 61 10.04 0.49 -9.91
N VAL A 62 10.35 1.13 -8.77
CA VAL A 62 10.70 0.45 -7.51
C VAL A 62 9.49 0.09 -6.63
N MET A 63 8.30 0.64 -6.90
CA MET A 63 7.10 0.41 -6.08
C MET A 63 6.73 -1.08 -5.96
N PRO A 64 6.75 -1.89 -7.04
CA PRO A 64 6.46 -3.31 -6.93
C PRO A 64 7.41 -4.05 -5.97
N ALA A 65 8.71 -3.69 -5.99
CA ALA A 65 9.69 -4.30 -5.10
C ALA A 65 9.41 -3.97 -3.62
N LYS A 66 9.03 -2.72 -3.32
CA LYS A 66 8.62 -2.30 -1.97
C LYS A 66 7.42 -3.10 -1.48
N ILE A 67 6.37 -3.24 -2.31
CA ILE A 67 5.19 -4.04 -1.97
C ILE A 67 5.58 -5.50 -1.69
N ARG A 68 6.48 -6.09 -2.48
CA ARG A 68 6.97 -7.46 -2.23
C ARG A 68 7.71 -7.60 -0.91
N VAL A 69 8.53 -6.61 -0.53
CA VAL A 69 9.18 -6.59 0.79
C VAL A 69 8.13 -6.53 1.91
N LEU A 70 7.11 -5.67 1.80
CA LEU A 70 6.05 -5.55 2.81
C LEU A 70 5.30 -6.87 2.99
N GLN A 71 4.95 -7.52 1.88
CA GLN A 71 4.29 -8.81 1.86
C GLN A 71 5.15 -9.89 2.50
N PHE A 72 6.45 -9.91 2.21
CA PHE A 72 7.38 -10.87 2.78
C PHE A 72 7.51 -10.70 4.30
N LEU A 73 7.70 -9.47 4.78
CA LEU A 73 7.78 -9.17 6.20
C LEU A 73 6.48 -9.52 6.94
N SER A 74 5.33 -9.22 6.33
CA SER A 74 4.03 -9.59 6.89
C SER A 74 3.90 -11.09 7.10
N ARG A 75 4.37 -11.91 6.14
CA ARG A 75 4.34 -13.38 6.27
C ARG A 75 5.28 -13.90 7.34
N ILE A 76 6.43 -13.26 7.55
CA ILE A 76 7.33 -13.62 8.65
C ILE A 76 6.66 -13.31 9.98
N ASN A 77 6.07 -12.11 10.12
CA ASN A 77 5.34 -11.69 11.31
C ASN A 77 4.20 -12.64 11.66
N ASP A 78 3.43 -13.05 10.65
CA ASP A 78 2.24 -13.89 10.83
C ASP A 78 2.59 -15.40 10.84
N GLY A 79 3.88 -15.77 10.78
CA GLY A 79 4.34 -17.14 10.59
C GLY A 79 3.93 -18.13 11.68
N GLU A 80 3.64 -17.64 12.89
CA GLU A 80 3.14 -18.46 14.01
C GLU A 80 1.60 -18.54 14.03
N ASN A 81 0.90 -17.69 13.26
CA ASN A 81 -0.56 -17.57 13.22
C ASN A 81 -1.19 -18.36 12.05
N LEU A 82 -1.00 -19.69 12.08
CA LEU A 82 -1.44 -20.61 11.02
C LEU A 82 -2.98 -20.70 10.80
N GLY A 83 -3.80 -20.05 11.65
CA GLY A 83 -5.26 -20.06 11.58
C GLY A 83 -5.93 -18.85 10.94
N GLU A 84 -5.20 -17.75 10.70
CA GLU A 84 -5.77 -16.44 10.29
C GLU A 84 -5.26 -15.92 8.93
N ILE A 85 -4.49 -16.74 8.19
CA ILE A 85 -3.96 -16.33 6.88
C ILE A 85 -5.09 -16.22 5.85
N ASN A 86 -5.70 -15.05 5.73
CA ASN A 86 -6.64 -14.73 4.65
C ASN A 86 -5.87 -14.42 3.37
N ILE A 87 -5.50 -15.49 2.66
CA ILE A 87 -4.84 -15.49 1.35
C ILE A 87 -5.56 -14.66 0.27
N ASN A 88 -6.86 -14.40 0.42
CA ASN A 88 -7.66 -13.69 -0.58
C ASN A 88 -7.47 -12.17 -0.56
N ALA A 89 -7.05 -11.58 0.57
CA ALA A 89 -6.81 -10.14 0.65
C ALA A 89 -5.55 -9.70 -0.14
N PHE A 90 -4.57 -10.59 -0.29
CA PHE A 90 -3.25 -10.25 -0.83
C PHE A 90 -3.09 -10.46 -2.33
N ILE A 91 -3.87 -11.38 -2.94
CA ILE A 91 -3.79 -11.69 -4.37
C ILE A 91 -4.34 -10.53 -5.22
N ASN A 92 -5.42 -9.90 -4.77
CA ASN A 92 -6.10 -8.84 -5.54
C ASN A 92 -5.26 -7.56 -5.72
N ASN A 93 -4.26 -7.32 -4.87
CA ASN A 93 -3.38 -6.14 -5.00
C ASN A 93 -2.24 -6.33 -6.01
N THR A 94 -1.97 -7.55 -6.49
CA THR A 94 -0.97 -7.78 -7.55
C THR A 94 -1.51 -7.61 -8.97
N GLN A 95 -2.83 -7.48 -9.12
CA GLN A 95 -3.49 -7.39 -10.42
C GLN A 95 -3.66 -5.94 -10.93
N CYS A 96 -3.41 -4.92 -10.11
CA CYS A 96 -3.51 -3.50 -10.49
C CYS A 96 -2.21 -2.88 -11.01
N TYR A 97 -1.06 -3.56 -10.96
CA TYR A 97 0.24 -3.00 -11.36
C TYR A 97 0.78 -3.53 -12.69
N VAL A 98 -0.08 -4.16 -13.51
CA VAL A 98 0.27 -4.61 -14.86
C VAL A 98 -0.74 -4.03 -15.85
N THR A 99 -0.50 -2.77 -16.24
CA THR A 99 -0.94 -2.18 -17.51
C THR A 99 0.16 -1.27 -18.02
#